data_AF-A0A9E3DIQ5-F1
#
_entry.id   AF-A0A9E3DIQ5-F1
#
_cell.length_a   1.000
_cell.length_b   1.000
_cell.length_c   1.000
_cell.angle_alpha   90.00
_cell.angle_beta   90.00
_cell.angle_gamma   90.00
#
_symmetry.space_group_name_H-M   'P 1'
#
loop_
_entity.id
_entity.type
_entity.pdbx_description
1 polymer ?
#
loop_
_entity_poly.entity_id
_entity_poly.type
_entity_poly.pdbx_seq_one_letter_code
_entity_poly.pdbx_strand_id
1 'polypeptide(L)'
;ETLKRVLDASGRSLSGGVIGVFANATGPKLQSPSWWASVLDVLERRYPQTAFVEIVPAFARSMLRERYPMFYCSNLRRLAGLLSQLSLFVSTDCGVMHLACASGTPVTGIFTVTDSSEWGPYGPHDCVIDASELSPECVANRITIPFYG
;
A
#
# COMPACT_ATOMS: atom_id res chain seq x y z
N GLU A 1 -1.76 -3.75 -18.59
CA GLU A 1 -1.56 -2.35 -18.15
C GLU A 1 -0.42 -2.36 -17.18
N THR A 2 0.59 -1.56 -17.45
CA THR A 2 1.89 -1.59 -16.75
C THR A 2 1.91 -0.41 -15.78
N LEU A 3 2.61 -0.53 -14.65
CA LEU A 3 2.73 0.54 -13.66
C LEU A 3 3.17 1.87 -14.28
N LYS A 4 4.09 1.79 -15.26
CA LYS A 4 4.52 2.91 -16.10
C LYS A 4 3.35 3.67 -16.76
N ARG A 5 2.33 2.98 -17.29
CA ARG A 5 1.18 3.66 -17.92
C ARG A 5 0.30 4.41 -16.93
N VAL A 6 0.14 3.86 -15.72
CA VAL A 6 -0.61 4.49 -14.63
C VAL A 6 0.12 5.77 -14.16
N LEU A 7 1.45 5.75 -14.15
CA LEU A 7 2.28 6.86 -13.68
C LEU A 7 2.58 7.91 -14.77
N ASP A 8 2.77 7.52 -16.03
CA ASP A 8 2.99 8.43 -17.15
C ASP A 8 1.81 9.39 -17.32
N ALA A 9 0.57 8.93 -17.05
CA ALA A 9 -0.63 9.77 -17.04
C ALA A 9 -0.62 10.84 -15.91
N SER A 10 0.25 10.70 -14.91
CA SER A 10 0.34 11.56 -13.72
C SER A 10 1.55 12.48 -13.68
N GLY A 11 2.46 12.39 -14.67
CA GLY A 11 3.64 13.26 -14.77
C GLY A 11 4.71 13.07 -13.69
N ARG A 12 4.73 11.92 -12.98
CA ARG A 12 5.70 11.64 -11.90
C ARG A 12 6.90 10.80 -12.38
N SER A 13 8.11 11.18 -11.96
CA SER A 13 9.36 10.46 -12.24
C SER A 13 9.49 9.17 -11.40
N LEU A 14 10.01 8.10 -11.99
CA LEU A 14 10.24 6.79 -11.36
C LEU A 14 11.55 6.69 -10.55
N SER A 15 12.28 7.80 -10.38
CA SER A 15 13.64 7.79 -9.84
C SER A 15 13.76 7.26 -8.39
N GLY A 16 12.68 7.30 -7.59
CA GLY A 16 12.67 6.81 -6.21
C GLY A 16 11.74 5.61 -5.96
N GLY A 17 11.34 4.87 -6.99
CA GLY A 17 10.44 3.72 -6.87
C GLY A 17 8.96 4.09 -6.72
N VAL A 18 8.13 3.09 -6.42
CA VAL A 18 6.67 3.25 -6.37
C VAL A 18 6.08 2.55 -5.15
N ILE A 19 5.32 3.29 -4.34
CA ILE A 19 4.51 2.74 -3.24
C ILE A 19 3.08 2.54 -3.74
N GLY A 20 2.58 1.31 -3.64
CA GLY A 20 1.16 1.02 -3.80
C GLY A 20 0.44 1.08 -2.46
N VAL A 21 -0.72 1.72 -2.41
CA VAL A 21 -1.55 1.82 -1.20
C VAL A 21 -2.92 1.22 -1.46
N PHE A 22 -3.34 0.29 -0.62
CA PHE A 22 -4.73 -0.21 -0.59
C PHE A 22 -5.37 0.20 0.74
N ALA A 23 -6.15 1.29 0.68
CA ALA A 23 -6.71 1.93 1.86
C ALA A 23 -8.05 1.36 2.32
N ASN A 24 -8.66 0.49 1.51
CA ASN A 24 -9.95 -0.14 1.82
C ASN A 24 -9.77 -1.40 2.68
N ALA A 25 -10.72 -1.66 3.57
CA ALA A 25 -10.77 -2.86 4.40
C ALA A 25 -12.22 -3.21 4.73
N THR A 26 -12.45 -4.42 5.26
CA THR A 26 -13.76 -4.83 5.75
C THR A 26 -13.87 -4.65 7.26
N GLY A 27 -15.03 -4.18 7.72
CA GLY A 27 -15.37 -4.08 9.14
C GLY A 27 -14.43 -3.17 9.94
N PRO A 28 -14.08 -3.53 11.19
CA PRO A 28 -13.37 -2.65 12.12
C PRO A 28 -11.91 -2.35 11.74
N LYS A 29 -11.38 -3.05 10.73
CA LYS A 29 -10.04 -2.80 10.17
C LYS A 29 -9.99 -1.49 9.37
N LEU A 30 -11.13 -1.05 8.85
CA LEU A 30 -11.24 0.11 7.96
C LEU A 30 -10.85 1.39 8.70
N GLN A 31 -9.76 2.00 8.26
CA GLN A 31 -9.31 3.29 8.76
C GLN A 31 -9.98 4.43 8.02
N SER A 32 -10.15 5.56 8.71
CA SER A 32 -10.78 6.74 8.12
C SER A 32 -9.88 7.40 7.07
N PRO A 33 -10.45 8.17 6.12
CA PRO A 33 -9.66 8.95 5.17
C PRO A 33 -8.68 9.93 5.83
N SER A 34 -9.02 10.50 6.99
CA SER A 34 -8.12 11.41 7.72
C SER A 34 -6.95 10.66 8.36
N TRP A 35 -7.19 9.44 8.86
CA TRP A 35 -6.11 8.58 9.36
C TRP A 35 -5.10 8.25 8.25
N TRP A 36 -5.60 7.86 7.08
CA TRP A 36 -4.74 7.62 5.91
C TRP A 36 -4.02 8.89 5.46
N ALA A 37 -4.68 10.06 5.48
CA ALA A 37 -4.04 11.31 5.16
C ALA A 37 -2.82 11.60 6.06
N SER A 38 -2.96 11.43 7.39
CA SER A 38 -1.84 11.55 8.33
C SER A 38 -0.68 10.59 8.01
N VAL A 39 -1.00 9.33 7.68
CA VAL A 39 0.04 8.36 7.28
C VAL A 39 0.77 8.83 6.03
N LEU A 40 0.02 9.19 5.00
CA LEU A 40 0.54 9.56 3.69
C LEU A 40 1.35 10.86 3.74
N ASP A 41 0.93 11.84 4.53
CA ASP A 41 1.69 13.10 4.71
C ASP A 41 3.09 12.83 5.29
N VAL A 42 3.23 11.84 6.19
CA VAL A 42 4.53 11.42 6.73
C VAL A 42 5.34 10.68 5.66
N LEU A 43 4.73 9.77 4.91
CA LEU A 43 5.42 9.00 3.87
C LEU A 43 5.94 9.89 2.74
N GLU A 44 5.14 10.84 2.26
CA GLU A 44 5.56 11.76 1.20
C GLU A 44 6.75 12.62 1.64
N ARG A 45 6.77 13.09 2.90
CA ARG A 45 7.92 13.82 3.44
C ARG A 45 9.17 12.96 3.58
N ARG A 46 9.01 11.69 3.96
CA ARG A 46 10.13 10.75 4.14
C ARG A 46 10.69 10.23 2.83
N TYR A 47 9.84 10.09 1.81
CA TYR A 47 10.18 9.52 0.51
C TYR A 47 9.78 10.47 -0.63
N PRO A 48 10.38 11.68 -0.70
CA PRO A 48 9.95 12.74 -1.63
C PRO A 48 10.18 12.40 -3.12
N GLN A 49 10.97 11.38 -3.42
CA GLN A 49 11.27 10.93 -4.78
C GLN A 49 10.42 9.72 -5.20
N THR A 50 9.56 9.22 -4.32
CA THR A 50 8.77 8.01 -4.56
C THR A 50 7.40 8.38 -5.12
N ALA A 51 6.99 7.67 -6.17
CA ALA A 51 5.64 7.79 -6.69
C ALA A 51 4.66 6.96 -5.86
N PHE A 52 3.39 7.37 -5.86
CA PHE A 52 2.32 6.66 -5.16
C PHE A 52 1.23 6.26 -6.14
N VAL A 53 0.64 5.09 -5.93
CA VAL A 53 -0.54 4.60 -6.66
C VAL A 53 -1.54 4.05 -5.67
N GLU A 54 -2.81 4.39 -5.84
CA GLU A 54 -3.90 3.82 -5.04
C GLU A 54 -4.45 2.59 -5.75
N ILE A 55 -4.40 1.44 -5.10
CA ILE A 55 -5.12 0.26 -5.56
C ILE A 55 -6.52 0.34 -4.97
N VAL A 56 -7.55 0.32 -5.82
CA VAL A 56 -8.95 0.46 -5.41
C VAL A 56 -9.74 -0.83 -5.68
N PRO A 57 -10.77 -1.14 -4.86
CA PRO A 57 -11.64 -2.29 -5.08
C PRO A 57 -12.53 -2.10 -6.33
N ALA A 58 -13.32 -3.12 -6.67
CA ALA A 58 -14.13 -3.18 -7.89
C ALA A 58 -15.12 -2.04 -8.12
N PHE A 59 -15.50 -1.32 -7.07
CA PHE A 59 -16.38 -0.16 -7.16
C PHE A 59 -15.63 1.15 -7.44
N ALA A 60 -14.30 1.10 -7.61
CA ALA A 60 -13.41 2.19 -8.04
C ALA A 60 -13.50 3.49 -7.23
N ARG A 61 -14.01 3.45 -5.99
CA ARG A 61 -14.04 4.62 -5.12
C ARG A 61 -12.73 4.73 -4.35
N SER A 62 -12.04 5.85 -4.54
CA SER A 62 -10.85 6.17 -3.78
C SER A 62 -11.20 6.41 -2.31
N MET A 63 -10.38 5.88 -1.42
CA MET A 63 -10.36 6.23 0.01
C MET A 63 -9.39 7.36 0.30
N LEU A 64 -8.49 7.66 -0.65
CA LEU A 64 -7.43 8.65 -0.50
C LEU A 64 -7.77 10.00 -1.16
N ARG A 65 -9.06 10.27 -1.41
CA ARG A 65 -9.56 11.51 -2.01
C ARG A 65 -8.87 11.87 -3.33
N GLU A 66 -8.64 10.86 -4.17
CA GLU A 66 -8.03 10.99 -5.50
C GLU A 66 -6.64 11.64 -5.45
N ARG A 67 -5.93 11.51 -4.32
CA ARG A 67 -4.58 12.05 -4.11
C ARG A 67 -3.55 11.45 -5.09
N TYR A 68 -3.80 10.23 -5.54
CA TYR A 68 -2.89 9.46 -6.41
C TYR A 68 -3.63 8.85 -7.60
N PRO A 69 -2.91 8.50 -8.68
CA PRO A 69 -3.46 7.67 -9.74
C PRO A 69 -4.05 6.39 -9.17
N MET A 70 -5.28 6.08 -9.58
CA MET A 70 -5.99 4.89 -9.15
C MET A 70 -5.74 3.74 -10.12
N PHE A 71 -5.56 2.55 -9.58
CA PHE A 71 -5.51 1.30 -10.33
C PHE A 71 -6.56 0.32 -9.82
N TYR A 72 -7.34 -0.20 -10.75
CA TYR A 72 -8.27 -1.29 -10.51
C TYR A 72 -8.12 -2.36 -11.58
N CYS A 73 -8.14 -3.63 -11.16
CA CYS A 73 -8.25 -4.74 -12.09
C CYS A 73 -8.99 -5.92 -11.43
N SER A 74 -10.04 -6.42 -12.10
CA SER A 74 -10.74 -7.65 -11.70
C SER A 74 -9.94 -8.93 -11.99
N ASN A 75 -8.93 -8.86 -12.87
CA ASN A 75 -8.10 -10.00 -13.21
C ASN A 75 -6.92 -10.10 -12.25
N LEU A 76 -6.94 -11.12 -11.38
CA LEU A 76 -5.92 -11.32 -10.34
C LEU A 76 -4.50 -11.47 -10.90
N ARG A 77 -4.31 -12.11 -12.06
CA ARG A 77 -2.98 -12.24 -12.68
C ARG A 77 -2.43 -10.89 -13.12
N ARG A 78 -3.30 -10.03 -13.65
CA ARG A 78 -2.92 -8.66 -14.03
C ARG A 78 -2.64 -7.79 -12.80
N LEU A 79 -3.43 -7.95 -11.74
CA LEU A 79 -3.20 -7.26 -10.48
C LEU A 79 -1.84 -7.68 -9.88
N ALA A 80 -1.58 -8.98 -9.76
CA ALA A 80 -0.30 -9.53 -9.31
C ALA A 80 0.89 -9.00 -10.11
N GLY A 81 0.78 -8.98 -11.44
CA GLY A 81 1.83 -8.43 -12.31
C GLY A 81 2.06 -6.93 -12.14
N LEU A 82 1.07 -6.15 -11.70
CA LEU A 82 1.28 -4.76 -11.31
C LEU A 82 1.90 -4.65 -9.91
N LEU A 83 1.41 -5.44 -8.95
CA LEU A 83 1.93 -5.47 -7.59
C LEU A 83 3.43 -5.79 -7.59
N SER A 84 3.88 -6.75 -8.40
CA SER A 84 5.29 -7.16 -8.51
C SER A 84 6.24 -6.07 -9.04
N GLN A 85 5.70 -4.93 -9.51
CA GLN A 85 6.49 -3.78 -9.96
C GLN A 85 6.64 -2.70 -8.88
N LEU A 86 5.95 -2.84 -7.74
CA LEU A 86 6.02 -1.89 -6.64
C LEU A 86 7.29 -2.10 -5.81
N SER A 87 7.84 -1.00 -5.30
CA SER A 87 8.94 -1.02 -4.33
C SER A 87 8.44 -1.35 -2.92
N LEU A 88 7.16 -1.06 -2.66
CA LEU A 88 6.47 -1.37 -1.41
C LEU A 88 4.96 -1.36 -1.64
N PHE A 89 4.24 -2.27 -0.99
CA PHE A 89 2.79 -2.26 -0.91
C PHE A 89 2.35 -2.06 0.54
N VAL A 90 1.52 -1.04 0.79
CA VAL A 90 1.00 -0.68 2.12
C VAL A 90 -0.50 -0.91 2.15
N SER A 91 -0.97 -1.65 3.16
CA SER A 91 -2.38 -1.99 3.29
C SER A 91 -2.73 -2.24 4.74
N THR A 92 -4.00 -2.06 5.10
CA THR A 92 -4.54 -2.77 6.26
C THR A 92 -4.74 -4.25 5.93
N ASP A 93 -4.97 -5.09 6.93
CA ASP A 93 -5.24 -6.52 6.71
C ASP A 93 -6.39 -6.76 5.69
N CYS A 94 -6.01 -7.31 4.52
CA CYS A 94 -6.94 -7.67 3.43
C CYS A 94 -6.36 -8.73 2.48
N GLY A 95 -7.20 -9.33 1.63
CA GLY A 95 -6.73 -10.34 0.67
C GLY A 95 -5.71 -9.82 -0.37
N VAL A 96 -5.76 -8.54 -0.75
CA VAL A 96 -4.81 -7.95 -1.72
C VAL A 96 -3.40 -7.86 -1.13
N MET A 97 -3.28 -7.70 0.19
CA MET A 97 -2.01 -7.77 0.92
C MET A 97 -1.31 -9.11 0.71
N HIS A 98 -2.03 -10.22 0.85
CA HIS A 98 -1.47 -11.55 0.60
C HIS A 98 -1.12 -11.76 -0.87
N LEU A 99 -1.91 -11.22 -1.80
CA LEU A 99 -1.58 -11.29 -3.23
C LEU A 99 -0.29 -10.53 -3.54
N ALA A 100 -0.07 -9.35 -2.93
CA ALA A 100 1.17 -8.59 -3.09
C ALA A 100 2.37 -9.36 -2.54
N CYS A 101 2.26 -9.92 -1.34
CA CYS A 101 3.27 -10.78 -0.72
C CYS A 101 3.64 -11.95 -1.65
N ALA A 102 2.64 -12.68 -2.13
CA ALA A 102 2.83 -13.81 -3.04
C ALA A 102 3.41 -13.40 -4.42
N SER A 103 3.31 -12.13 -4.79
CA SER A 103 3.87 -11.58 -6.03
C SER A 103 5.34 -11.15 -5.88
N GLY A 104 5.94 -11.33 -4.69
CA GLY A 104 7.32 -10.94 -4.40
C GLY A 104 7.51 -9.47 -4.06
N THR A 105 6.42 -8.72 -3.91
CA THR A 105 6.44 -7.31 -3.51
C THR A 105 6.66 -7.21 -2.01
N PRO A 106 7.55 -6.35 -1.51
CA PRO A 106 7.57 -6.02 -0.09
C PRO A 106 6.23 -5.47 0.38
N VAL A 107 5.71 -6.03 1.47
CA VAL A 107 4.43 -5.64 2.05
C VAL A 107 4.61 -5.03 3.43
N THR A 108 3.99 -3.89 3.68
CA THR A 108 3.69 -3.46 5.05
C THR A 108 2.20 -3.66 5.34
N GLY A 109 1.90 -4.66 6.17
CA GLY A 109 0.56 -4.96 6.65
C GLY A 109 0.29 -4.25 7.98
N ILE A 110 -0.80 -3.48 8.02
CA ILE A 110 -1.22 -2.72 9.20
C ILE A 110 -2.41 -3.43 9.84
N PHE A 111 -2.23 -3.90 11.07
CA PHE A 111 -3.20 -4.67 11.83
C PHE A 111 -3.68 -3.85 13.02
N THR A 112 -4.99 -3.66 13.15
CA THR A 112 -5.57 -2.86 14.25
C THR A 112 -6.46 -3.67 15.17
N VAL A 113 -6.98 -4.79 14.68
CA VAL A 113 -7.97 -5.62 15.38
C VAL A 113 -7.75 -7.11 15.17
N THR A 114 -7.14 -7.50 14.05
CA THR A 114 -6.86 -8.90 13.73
C THR A 114 -5.49 -9.33 14.23
N ASP A 115 -5.42 -10.60 14.62
CA ASP A 115 -4.17 -11.21 15.04
C ASP A 115 -3.21 -11.36 13.85
N SER A 116 -2.16 -10.56 13.88
CA SER A 116 -1.13 -10.57 12.85
C SER A 116 -0.26 -11.83 12.86
N SER A 117 -0.26 -12.60 13.96
CA SER A 117 0.45 -13.89 14.02
C SER A 117 -0.22 -14.96 13.15
N GLU A 118 -1.52 -14.82 12.88
CA GLU A 118 -2.27 -15.73 12.02
C GLU A 118 -2.34 -15.20 10.57
N TRP A 119 -2.60 -13.89 10.40
CA TRP A 119 -2.93 -13.28 9.12
C TRP A 119 -1.83 -12.38 8.53
N GLY A 120 -0.65 -12.35 9.15
CA GLY A 120 0.49 -11.57 8.68
C GLY A 120 0.97 -11.99 7.28
N PRO A 121 1.52 -11.07 6.46
CA PRO A 121 2.33 -11.43 5.30
C PRO A 121 3.63 -12.13 5.74
N TYR A 122 4.10 -13.10 4.96
CA TYR A 122 5.21 -14.00 5.32
C TYR A 122 6.43 -13.90 4.38
N GLY A 123 6.51 -12.85 3.55
CA GLY A 123 7.62 -12.61 2.65
C GLY A 123 8.89 -12.13 3.38
N PRO A 124 10.06 -12.32 2.78
CA PRO A 124 11.35 -12.02 3.41
C PRO A 124 11.60 -10.52 3.70
N HIS A 125 10.81 -9.64 3.08
CA HIS A 125 10.90 -8.19 3.24
C HIS A 125 9.60 -7.59 3.80
N ASP A 126 8.69 -8.44 4.27
CA ASP A 126 7.40 -8.00 4.75
C ASP A 126 7.50 -7.50 6.19
N CYS A 127 6.74 -6.46 6.48
CA CYS A 127 6.66 -5.81 7.77
C CYS A 127 5.22 -5.87 8.27
N VAL A 128 5.07 -6.25 9.53
CA VAL A 128 3.80 -6.23 10.25
C VAL A 128 3.82 -5.11 11.26
N ILE A 129 2.81 -4.23 11.20
CA ILE A 129 2.62 -3.18 12.18
C ILE A 129 1.32 -3.47 12.94
N ASP A 130 1.45 -3.81 14.22
CA ASP A 130 0.33 -3.71 15.16
C ASP A 130 0.10 -2.23 15.49
N ALA A 131 -1.04 -1.73 15.04
CA ALA A 131 -1.50 -0.35 15.14
C ALA A 131 -2.72 -0.20 16.06
N SER A 132 -3.05 -1.22 16.87
CA SER A 132 -4.18 -1.19 17.81
C SER A 132 -4.16 0.03 18.74
N GLU A 133 -2.97 0.48 19.14
CA GLU A 133 -2.77 1.63 20.04
C GLU A 133 -1.88 2.74 19.45
N LEU A 134 -1.60 2.71 18.14
CA LEU A 134 -0.67 3.65 17.51
C LEU A 134 -1.41 4.80 16.81
N SER A 135 -0.84 6.01 16.93
CA SER A 135 -1.24 7.12 16.06
C SER A 135 -0.86 6.84 14.59
N PRO A 136 -1.56 7.42 13.60
CA PRO A 136 -1.20 7.26 12.20
C PRO A 136 0.25 7.71 11.90
N GLU A 137 0.74 8.75 12.58
CA GLU A 137 2.13 9.21 12.43
C GLU A 137 3.12 8.17 12.97
N CYS A 138 2.82 7.53 14.10
CA CYS A 138 3.62 6.44 14.64
C CYS A 138 3.64 5.23 13.69
N VAL A 139 2.50 4.88 13.09
CA VAL A 139 2.42 3.83 12.08
C VAL A 139 3.27 4.18 10.86
N ALA A 140 3.09 5.38 10.30
CA ALA A 140 3.85 5.83 9.14
C ALA A 140 5.36 5.82 9.38
N ASN A 141 5.79 6.12 10.61
CA ASN A 141 7.20 6.11 10.93
C ASN A 141 7.85 4.72 10.94
N ARG A 142 7.05 3.67 11.09
CA ARG A 142 7.48 2.27 11.03
C ARG A 142 7.46 1.70 9.61
N ILE A 143 6.88 2.42 8.65
CA ILE A 143 6.86 2.00 7.23
C ILE A 143 8.20 2.33 6.58
N THR A 144 8.88 1.30 6.09
CA THR A 144 10.19 1.40 5.43
C THR A 144 10.18 0.77 4.05
N ILE A 145 10.77 1.45 3.07
CA ILE A 145 11.05 0.85 1.76
C ILE A 145 12.34 0.03 1.89
N PRO A 146 12.35 -1.28 1.59
CA PRO A 146 13.57 -2.06 1.59
C PRO A 146 14.55 -1.53 0.53
N PHE A 147 15.81 -1.33 0.91
CA PHE A 147 16.87 -1.04 -0.04
C PHE A 147 17.36 -2.34 -0.66
N TYR A 148 17.14 -2.50 -1.96
CA TYR A 148 17.81 -3.52 -2.74
C TYR A 148 19.15 -2.93 -3.18
N GLY A 149 20.22 -3.27 -2.43
CA GLY A 149 21.60 -3.00 -2.81
C GLY A 149 22.06 -3.90 -3.94
#